data_AF-A0A6B2CJM2-F1
#
_entry.id   AF-A0A6B2CJM2-F1
#
_cell.length_a   1.000
_cell.length_b   1.000
_cell.length_c   1.000
_cell.angle_alpha   90.00
_cell.angle_beta   90.00
_cell.angle_gamma   90.00
#
_symmetry.space_group_name_H-M   'P 1'
#
loop_
_entity.id
_entity.type
_entity.pdbx_description
1 polymer ?
#
loop_
_entity_poly.entity_id
_entity_poly.type
_entity_poly.pdbx_seq_one_letter_code
_entity_poly.pdbx_strand_id
1 'polypeptide(L)'
;MAGGLRVSDARVEFTVNPLGIDEQRPRFSWVLEHEERGQFQTAYRIIVSSSLENAVKGIGDVWDSGRVESRDQVVKYGGPPLSSFTRYYWRV
;
A
#
# COMPACT_ATOMS: atom_id res chain seq x y z
N MET A 1 -27.73 3.69 0.05
CA MET A 1 -26.36 4.22 0.25
C MET A 1 -25.43 3.18 -0.33
N ALA A 2 -24.84 3.41 -1.50
CA ALA A 2 -23.87 2.48 -2.07
C ALA A 2 -22.65 2.43 -1.13
N GLY A 3 -22.36 1.26 -0.57
CA GLY A 3 -21.23 1.07 0.34
C GLY A 3 -19.93 1.32 -0.40
N GLY A 4 -19.10 2.26 0.08
CA GLY A 4 -17.84 2.60 -0.59
C GLY A 4 -16.90 1.40 -0.72
N LEU A 5 -16.06 1.42 -1.76
CA LEU A 5 -14.99 0.44 -1.95
C LEU A 5 -14.05 0.45 -0.74
N ARG A 6 -13.93 -0.70 -0.07
CA ARG A 6 -13.10 -0.88 1.13
C ARG A 6 -11.84 -1.65 0.78
N VAL A 7 -10.72 -1.28 1.39
CA VAL A 7 -9.48 -2.04 1.31
C VAL A 7 -9.42 -3.02 2.48
N SER A 8 -9.08 -4.27 2.21
CA SER A 8 -8.83 -5.30 3.21
C SER A 8 -7.56 -6.10 2.90
N ASP A 9 -7.11 -6.91 3.87
CA ASP A 9 -6.01 -7.87 3.70
C ASP A 9 -4.72 -7.27 3.08
N ALA A 10 -4.32 -6.11 3.59
CA ALA A 10 -3.11 -5.42 3.16
C ALA A 10 -1.85 -6.18 3.59
N ARG A 11 -0.99 -6.50 2.62
CA ARG A 11 0.20 -7.34 2.81
C ARG A 11 1.42 -6.76 2.10
N VAL A 12 2.60 -7.15 2.59
CA VAL A 12 3.89 -6.91 1.96
C VAL A 12 4.55 -8.26 1.72
N GLU A 13 5.01 -8.52 0.49
CA GLU A 13 5.50 -9.83 0.06
C GLU A 13 4.53 -10.96 0.47
N PHE A 14 3.23 -10.70 0.25
CA PHE A 14 2.11 -11.60 0.56
C PHE A 14 1.98 -11.99 2.04
N THR A 15 2.63 -11.26 2.95
CA THR A 15 2.60 -11.49 4.40
C THR A 15 2.05 -10.25 5.12
N VAL A 16 1.27 -10.46 6.18
CA VAL A 16 0.77 -9.35 7.02
C VAL A 16 1.86 -8.91 7.98
N ASN A 17 2.23 -7.62 7.94
CA ASN A 17 3.23 -7.01 8.83
C ASN A 17 4.55 -7.81 8.95
N PRO A 18 5.22 -8.14 7.84
CA PRO A 18 6.42 -8.97 7.86
C PRO A 18 7.59 -8.26 8.57
N LEU A 19 8.51 -9.06 9.09
CA LEU A 19 9.77 -8.62 9.68
C LEU A 19 10.93 -9.16 8.83
N GLY A 20 11.99 -8.37 8.64
CA GLY A 20 13.19 -8.82 7.95
C GLY A 20 13.01 -9.03 6.44
N ILE A 21 12.32 -8.11 5.77
CA ILE A 21 12.24 -8.10 4.30
C ILE A 21 13.57 -7.58 3.74
N ASP A 22 14.32 -8.45 3.06
CA ASP A 22 15.58 -8.09 2.38
C ASP A 22 15.39 -7.75 0.89
N GLU A 23 14.17 -7.91 0.36
CA GLU A 23 13.82 -7.48 -0.99
C GLU A 23 13.88 -5.95 -1.08
N GLN A 24 14.66 -5.42 -2.02
CA GLN A 24 14.87 -3.98 -2.19
C GLN A 24 13.64 -3.27 -2.74
N ARG A 25 12.80 -3.99 -3.49
CA ARG A 25 11.55 -3.47 -4.08
C ARG A 25 10.38 -4.37 -3.70
N PRO A 26 9.99 -4.40 -2.41
CA PRO A 26 8.96 -5.31 -1.95
C PRO A 26 7.61 -5.00 -2.60
N ARG A 27 6.79 -6.04 -2.76
CA ARG A 27 5.45 -5.98 -3.33
C ARG A 27 4.44 -5.68 -2.24
N PHE A 28 3.67 -4.63 -2.43
CA PHE A 28 2.44 -4.36 -1.70
C PHE A 28 1.30 -5.06 -2.40
N SER A 29 0.41 -5.67 -1.62
CA SER A 29 -0.84 -6.22 -2.14
C SER A 29 -2.01 -5.91 -1.22
N TRP A 30 -3.19 -5.73 -1.79
CA TRP A 30 -4.42 -5.49 -1.04
C TRP A 30 -5.62 -6.13 -1.74
N VAL A 31 -6.69 -6.32 -0.99
CA VAL A 31 -7.98 -6.80 -1.51
C VAL A 31 -8.98 -5.66 -1.48
N LEU A 32 -9.85 -5.62 -2.48
CA LEU A 32 -10.96 -4.67 -2.56
C LEU A 32 -12.26 -5.38 -2.23
N GLU A 33 -13.01 -4.79 -1.31
CA GLU A 33 -14.33 -5.27 -0.90
C GLU A 33 -15.39 -4.24 -1.26
N HIS A 34 -16.49 -4.73 -1.83
CA HIS A 34 -17.66 -3.92 -2.14
C HIS A 34 -18.92 -4.76 -2.00
N GLU A 35 -20.03 -4.13 -1.62
CA GLU A 35 -21.32 -4.82 -1.41
C GLU A 35 -21.98 -5.22 -2.74
N GLU A 36 -21.80 -4.40 -3.77
CA GLU A 36 -22.25 -4.64 -5.14
C GLU A 36 -21.20 -5.35 -6.01
N ARG A 37 -21.67 -6.12 -7.00
CA ARG A 37 -20.83 -6.79 -8.00
C ARG A 37 -20.39 -5.84 -9.12
N GLY A 38 -19.36 -6.24 -9.85
CA GLY A 38 -18.88 -5.51 -11.03
C GLY A 38 -18.04 -4.28 -10.72
N GLN A 39 -17.67 -4.08 -9.45
CA GLN A 39 -16.80 -2.99 -9.04
C GLN A 39 -15.33 -3.36 -9.23
N PHE A 40 -14.54 -2.36 -9.63
CA PHE A 40 -13.11 -2.46 -9.80
C PHE A 40 -12.47 -1.11 -9.49
N GLN A 41 -11.24 -1.11 -8.98
CA GLN A 41 -10.47 0.12 -8.87
C GLN A 41 -10.06 0.63 -10.25
N THR A 42 -10.03 1.95 -10.40
CA THR A 42 -9.53 2.63 -11.60
C THR A 42 -8.14 3.23 -11.39
N ALA A 43 -7.78 3.48 -10.14
CA ALA A 43 -6.49 4.00 -9.75
C ALA A 43 -6.14 3.56 -8.32
N TYR A 44 -4.86 3.65 -7.96
CA TYR A 44 -4.36 3.47 -6.61
C TYR A 44 -3.40 4.61 -6.22
N ARG A 45 -3.12 4.74 -4.92
CA ARG A 45 -2.01 5.55 -4.40
C ARG A 45 -1.42 4.89 -3.17
N ILE A 46 -0.16 4.48 -3.24
CA ILE A 46 0.56 3.92 -2.10
C ILE A 46 1.34 5.05 -1.42
N ILE A 47 1.18 5.11 -0.10
CA ILE A 47 1.92 6.01 0.78
C ILE A 47 2.75 5.13 1.72
N VAL A 48 4.06 5.35 1.74
CA VAL A 48 4.99 4.72 2.67
C VAL A 48 5.62 5.80 3.54
N SER A 49 5.64 5.54 4.84
CA SER A 49 6.04 6.49 5.86
C SER A 49 7.04 5.89 6.84
N SER A 50 7.90 6.74 7.40
CA SER A 50 8.88 6.34 8.43
C SER A 50 8.25 6.18 9.82
N SER A 51 7.04 6.72 10.02
CA SER A 51 6.32 6.68 11.29
C SER A 51 4.83 6.39 11.08
N LEU A 52 4.19 5.81 12.11
CA LEU A 52 2.75 5.57 12.10
C LEU A 52 1.96 6.88 12.00
N GLU A 53 2.44 7.92 12.69
CA GLU A 53 1.81 9.24 12.67
C GLU A 53 1.76 9.82 11.24
N ASN A 54 2.87 9.73 10.50
CA ASN A 54 2.93 10.18 9.12
C ASN A 54 1.98 9.35 8.23
N ALA A 55 1.95 8.03 8.39
CA ALA A 55 1.06 7.17 7.62
C ALA A 55 -0.42 7.51 7.86
N VAL A 56 -0.83 7.71 9.12
CA VAL A 56 -2.20 8.10 9.47
C VAL A 56 -2.57 9.46 8.86
N LYS A 57 -1.64 10.43 8.87
CA LYS A 57 -1.80 11.74 8.23
C LYS A 57 -1.73 11.70 6.69
N GLY A 58 -1.39 10.56 6.09
CA GLY A 58 -1.22 10.44 4.64
C GLY A 58 0.03 11.14 4.11
N ILE A 59 1.08 11.24 4.93
CA ILE A 59 2.37 11.84 4.57
C ILE A 59 3.32 10.73 4.14
N GLY A 60 3.65 10.68 2.85
CA GLY A 60 4.61 9.72 2.27
C GLY A 60 6.04 10.23 2.34
N ASP A 61 6.57 10.43 3.55
CA ASP A 61 7.94 10.94 3.76
C ASP A 61 9.04 9.97 3.28
N VAL A 62 8.69 8.70 3.08
CA VAL A 62 9.57 7.69 2.48
C VAL A 62 9.24 7.50 1.01
N TRP A 63 7.96 7.33 0.67
CA TRP A 63 7.51 7.25 -0.71
C TRP A 63 6.03 7.59 -0.84
N ASP A 64 5.69 8.24 -1.94
CA ASP A 64 4.32 8.47 -2.36
C ASP A 64 4.26 8.17 -3.86
N SER A 65 3.43 7.19 -4.25
CA SER A 65 3.30 6.86 -5.67
C SER A 65 2.57 7.95 -6.46
N GLY A 66 1.92 8.88 -5.79
CA GLY A 66 0.85 9.69 -6.38
C GLY A 66 -0.31 8.80 -6.82
N ARG A 67 -1.30 9.43 -7.48
CA ARG A 67 -2.39 8.70 -8.12
C ARG A 67 -1.88 8.01 -9.38
N VAL A 68 -1.96 6.69 -9.42
CA VAL A 68 -1.59 5.87 -10.58
C VAL A 68 -2.86 5.29 -11.19
N GLU A 69 -3.14 5.61 -12.46
CA GLU A 69 -4.25 5.04 -13.22
C GLU A 69 -3.94 3.59 -13.60
N SER A 70 -4.35 2.66 -12.75
CA SER A 70 -4.18 1.22 -12.96
C SER A 70 -5.22 0.44 -12.15
N ARG A 71 -5.51 -0.78 -12.62
CA ARG A 71 -6.36 -1.76 -11.93
C ARG A 71 -5.56 -2.72 -11.06
N ASP A 72 -4.23 -2.59 -11.01
CA ASP A 72 -3.35 -3.52 -10.29
C ASP A 72 -3.51 -3.44 -8.77
N GLN A 73 -3.66 -4.60 -8.14
CA GLN A 73 -3.74 -4.75 -6.68
C GLN A 73 -2.44 -5.31 -6.08
N VAL A 74 -1.42 -5.49 -6.91
CA VAL A 74 -0.08 -5.96 -6.52
C VAL A 74 0.95 -5.05 -7.16
N VAL A 75 1.63 -4.26 -6.35
CA VAL A 75 2.49 -3.17 -6.82
C VAL A 75 3.84 -3.24 -6.12
N LYS A 76 4.93 -3.15 -6.90
CA LYS A 76 6.27 -3.07 -6.34
C LYS A 76 6.53 -1.68 -5.77
N TYR A 77 7.28 -1.64 -4.67
CA TYR A 77 7.82 -0.40 -4.14
C TYR A 77 8.64 0.34 -5.21
N GLY A 78 8.29 1.60 -5.43
CA GLY A 78 8.89 2.46 -6.46
C GLY A 78 9.62 3.68 -5.90
N GLY A 79 9.88 3.71 -4.59
CA GLY A 79 10.54 4.83 -3.93
C GLY A 79 12.06 4.68 -3.82
N PRO A 80 12.71 5.58 -3.04
CA PRO A 80 14.14 5.53 -2.75
C PRO A 80 14.56 4.24 -2.02
N PRO A 81 15.83 3.81 -2.08
CA PRO A 81 16.30 2.62 -1.38
C PRO A 81 15.90 2.59 0.11
N LEU A 82 15.36 1.45 0.56
CA LEU A 82 14.98 1.24 1.94
C LEU A 82 16.22 1.01 2.82
N SER A 83 16.18 1.53 4.04
CA SER A 83 17.24 1.36 5.04
C SER A 83 17.08 0.03 5.77
N SER A 84 18.20 -0.65 6.04
CA SER A 84 18.23 -1.86 6.87
C SER A 84 17.71 -1.59 8.28
N PHE A 85 17.19 -2.63 8.93
CA PHE A 85 16.69 -2.57 10.32
C PHE A 85 15.67 -1.45 10.60
N THR A 86 14.97 -0.99 9.57
CA THR A 86 14.04 0.12 9.66
C THR A 86 12.62 -0.39 9.50
N ARG A 87 11.73 0.02 10.42
CA ARG A 87 10.29 -0.22 10.28
C ARG A 87 9.68 0.86 9.40
N TYR A 88 8.88 0.43 8.43
CA TYR A 88 8.08 1.31 7.61
C TYR A 88 6.59 1.06 7.85
N TYR A 89 5.81 2.10 7.66
CA TYR A 89 4.36 2.07 7.69
C TYR A 89 3.85 2.37 6.30
N TRP A 90 2.72 1.79 5.90
CA TRP A 90 2.17 2.06 4.59
C TRP A 90 0.65 2.03 4.61
N ARG A 91 0.07 2.65 3.58
CA ARG A 91 -1.37 2.63 3.28
C ARG A 91 -1.59 2.73 1.78
N VAL A 92 -2.77 2.30 1.34
CA VAL A 92 -3.28 2.39 -0.03
C VAL A 92 -4.74 2.85 -0.01
#